data_AF-A0A659PNE8-F1
#
_entry.id   AF-A0A659PNE8-F1
#
_cell.length_a   1.000
_cell.length_b   1.000
_cell.length_c   1.000
_cell.angle_alpha   90.00
_cell.angle_beta   90.00
_cell.angle_gamma   90.00
#
_symmetry.space_group_name_H-M   'P 1'
#
loop_
_entity.id
_entity.type
_entity.pdbx_description
1 polymer ?
#
loop_
_entity_poly.entity_id
_entity_poly.type
_entity_poly.pdbx_seq_one_letter_code
_entity_poly.pdbx_strand_id
1 'polypeptide(L)'
;MLDLFADEAPWQEPLAPGAVVLRRFAFRAAQSLLDDIGFVASQSPFRQMVTPGGYTMSVAMTNCGALGWTTDRHGYCYAVRAPGT
;
A
#
# COMPACT_ATOMS: atom_id res chain seq x y z
N MET A 1 18.17 -1.88 17.93
CA MET A 1 18.70 -1.37 16.66
C MET A 1 18.62 0.15 16.74
N LEU A 2 19.74 0.86 16.62
CA LEU A 2 19.75 2.32 16.63
C LEU A 2 19.25 2.80 15.27
N ASP A 3 18.09 3.46 15.26
CA ASP A 3 17.64 4.21 14.10
C ASP A 3 18.45 5.51 14.06
N LEU A 4 19.49 5.55 13.20
CA LEU A 4 20.44 6.66 13.00
C LEU A 4 19.76 8.02 12.73
N PHE A 5 18.47 7.95 12.49
CA PHE A 5 17.67 8.90 11.79
C PHE A 5 16.48 9.34 12.64
N ALA A 6 16.19 8.71 13.78
CA ALA A 6 14.95 8.91 14.55
C ALA A 6 14.62 10.38 14.89
N ASP A 7 15.64 11.24 15.04
CA ASP A 7 15.48 12.62 15.52
C ASP A 7 15.44 13.70 14.42
N GLU A 8 15.59 13.33 13.14
CA GLU A 8 15.53 14.32 12.06
C GLU A 8 14.10 14.82 11.82
N ALA A 9 13.96 16.15 11.74
CA ALA A 9 12.69 16.79 11.39
C ALA A 9 12.27 16.46 9.94
N PRO A 10 10.96 16.43 9.62
CA PRO A 10 10.49 16.23 8.24
C PRO A 10 11.02 17.30 7.28
N TRP A 11 11.36 16.90 6.04
CA TRP A 11 11.78 17.82 4.99
C TRP A 11 11.27 17.40 3.62
N GLN A 12 11.41 18.30 2.64
CA GLN A 12 10.94 18.11 1.27
C GLN A 12 12.12 18.00 0.30
N GLU A 13 12.02 17.07 -0.64
CA GLU A 13 12.98 16.90 -1.74
C GLU A 13 12.22 16.86 -3.07
N PRO A 14 12.48 17.80 -4.00
CA PRO A 14 11.87 17.77 -5.33
C PRO A 14 12.24 16.48 -6.08
N LEU A 15 11.25 15.81 -6.66
CA LEU A 15 11.47 14.60 -7.47
C LEU A 15 11.39 14.90 -8.96
N ALA A 16 10.36 15.64 -9.37
CA ALA A 16 10.07 16.05 -10.75
C ALA A 16 9.05 17.20 -10.73
N PRO A 17 8.78 17.88 -11.86
CA PRO A 17 7.67 18.84 -11.94
C PRO A 17 6.35 18.22 -11.47
N GLY A 18 5.75 18.77 -10.41
CA GLY A 18 4.52 18.25 -9.81
C GLY A 18 4.70 17.08 -8.82
N ALA A 19 5.93 16.66 -8.50
CA ALA A 19 6.22 15.56 -7.58
C ALA A 19 7.30 15.91 -6.55
N VAL A 20 7.03 15.59 -5.28
CA VAL A 20 7.92 15.88 -4.13
C VAL A 20 7.97 14.68 -3.20
N VAL A 21 9.16 14.33 -2.72
CA VAL A 21 9.33 13.38 -1.61
C VAL A 21 9.24 14.16 -0.29
N LEU A 22 8.24 13.84 0.53
CA LEU A 22 8.08 14.38 1.89
C LEU A 22 8.72 13.42 2.89
N ARG A 23 10.01 13.56 3.12
CA ARG A 23 10.76 12.63 3.97
C ARG A 23 10.29 12.75 5.43
N ARG A 24 10.06 11.59 6.05
CA ARG A 24 9.53 11.42 7.42
C ARG A 24 8.16 12.02 7.69
N PHE A 25 7.42 12.42 6.66
CA PHE A 25 6.13 13.09 6.84
C PHE A 25 5.14 12.29 7.71
N ALA A 26 5.05 10.99 7.46
CA ALA A 26 4.16 10.08 8.20
C ALA A 26 4.82 9.42 9.43
N PHE A 27 6.05 9.80 9.81
CA PHE A 27 6.81 9.07 10.84
C PHE A 27 6.08 9.01 12.18
N ARG A 28 5.51 10.13 12.64
CA ARG A 28 4.73 10.18 13.90
C ARG A 28 3.44 9.35 13.86
N ALA A 29 2.89 9.12 12.67
CA ALA A 29 1.67 8.33 12.48
C ALA A 29 1.95 6.85 12.17
N ALA A 30 3.23 6.46 12.00
CA ALA A 30 3.60 5.16 11.47
C ALA A 30 3.01 3.99 12.27
N GLN A 31 3.02 4.05 13.60
CA GLN A 31 2.46 2.98 14.42
C GLN A 31 0.94 2.84 14.22
N SER A 32 0.20 3.95 14.26
CA SER A 32 -1.25 3.93 14.02
C SER A 32 -1.58 3.39 12.61
N LEU A 33 -0.81 3.78 11.60
CA LEU A 33 -0.99 3.28 10.24
C LEU A 33 -0.74 1.77 10.14
N LEU A 34 0.27 1.25 10.83
CA LEU A 34 0.54 -0.19 10.87
C LEU A 34 -0.58 -0.96 11.59
N ASP A 35 -1.11 -0.41 12.67
CA ASP A 35 -2.24 -1.00 13.40
C ASP A 35 -3.50 -1.05 12.50
N ASP A 36 -3.80 0.04 11.79
CA ASP A 36 -4.91 0.13 10.84
C ASP A 36 -4.74 -0.82 9.65
N ILE A 37 -3.52 -0.99 9.13
CA ILE A 37 -3.21 -2.00 8.12
C ILE A 37 -3.50 -3.41 8.65
N GLY A 38 -3.14 -3.69 9.89
CA GLY A 38 -3.47 -4.97 10.56
C GLY A 38 -4.98 -5.19 10.63
N PHE A 39 -5.74 -4.17 10.99
CA PHE A 39 -7.20 -4.23 11.03
C PHE A 39 -7.82 -4.48 9.64
N VAL A 40 -7.34 -3.78 8.60
CA VAL A 40 -7.78 -4.01 7.21
C VAL A 40 -7.47 -5.44 6.76
N ALA A 41 -6.24 -5.90 7.02
CA ALA A 41 -5.80 -7.24 6.63
C ALA A 41 -6.57 -8.36 7.35
N SER A 42 -7.10 -8.10 8.55
CA SER A 42 -7.98 -9.07 9.25
C SER A 42 -9.33 -9.27 8.56
N GLN A 43 -9.83 -8.26 7.84
CA GLN A 43 -11.10 -8.31 7.11
C GLN A 43 -10.93 -8.72 5.65
N SER A 44 -9.86 -8.25 5.01
CA SER A 44 -9.47 -8.61 3.65
C SER A 44 -8.00 -9.01 3.67
N PRO A 45 -7.68 -10.30 3.76
CA PRO A 45 -6.30 -10.78 3.85
C PRO A 45 -5.44 -10.35 2.66
N PHE A 46 -4.15 -10.17 2.92
CA PHE A 46 -3.16 -10.00 1.86
C PHE A 46 -3.14 -11.22 0.94
N ARG A 47 -3.09 -10.98 -0.38
CA ARG A 47 -2.88 -12.03 -1.38
C ARG A 47 -1.91 -11.58 -2.46
N GLN A 48 -1.15 -12.54 -2.99
CA GLN A 48 -0.41 -12.34 -4.23
C GLN A 48 -1.38 -12.49 -5.40
N MET A 49 -1.54 -11.42 -6.18
CA MET A 49 -2.48 -11.45 -7.31
C MET A 49 -1.82 -12.02 -8.57
N VAL A 50 -2.65 -12.55 -9.48
CA VAL A 50 -2.20 -13.06 -10.78
C VAL A 50 -2.44 -11.98 -11.84
N THR A 51 -1.36 -11.53 -12.48
CA THR A 51 -1.42 -10.58 -13.59
C THR A 51 -2.25 -11.11 -14.77
N PRO A 52 -2.73 -10.25 -15.68
CA PRO A 52 -3.47 -10.71 -16.85
C PRO A 52 -2.68 -11.70 -17.73
N GLY A 53 -1.34 -11.62 -17.69
CA GLY A 53 -0.44 -12.55 -18.37
C GLY A 53 -0.23 -13.90 -17.66
N GLY A 54 -0.91 -14.16 -16.54
CA GLY A 54 -0.83 -15.44 -15.80
C GLY A 54 0.30 -15.55 -14.78
N TYR A 55 1.08 -14.50 -14.55
CA TYR A 55 2.16 -14.49 -13.57
C TYR A 55 1.67 -14.03 -12.20
N THR A 56 2.01 -14.78 -11.16
CA THR A 56 1.80 -14.37 -9.77
C THR A 56 2.77 -13.25 -9.38
N MET A 57 2.23 -12.15 -8.87
CA MET A 57 3.02 -11.04 -8.36
C MET A 57 3.75 -11.44 -7.08
N SER A 58 5.02 -11.04 -6.94
CA SER A 58 5.79 -11.28 -5.71
C SER A 58 5.23 -10.48 -4.51
N VAL A 59 4.67 -9.30 -4.77
CA VAL A 59 4.06 -8.44 -3.77
C VAL A 59 2.66 -8.95 -3.42
N ALA A 60 2.39 -9.07 -2.11
CA ALA A 60 1.04 -9.32 -1.61
C ALA A 60 0.30 -8.00 -1.40
N MET A 61 -0.97 -7.95 -1.78
CA MET A 61 -1.78 -6.73 -1.77
C MET A 61 -3.15 -6.99 -1.13
N THR A 62 -3.70 -5.96 -0.49
CA THR A 62 -5.10 -5.87 -0.05
C THR A 62 -5.59 -4.43 -0.25
N ASN A 63 -6.86 -4.15 -0.02
CA ASN A 63 -7.45 -2.83 -0.23
C ASN A 63 -8.40 -2.45 0.92
N CYS A 64 -8.62 -1.15 1.12
CA CYS A 64 -9.66 -0.58 1.98
C CYS A 64 -10.34 0.61 1.27
N GLY A 65 -11.51 1.02 1.74
CA GLY A 65 -12.36 2.04 1.09
C GLY A 65 -13.45 1.42 0.19
N ALA A 66 -14.10 2.25 -0.63
CA ALA A 66 -15.25 1.83 -1.44
C ALA A 66 -14.87 0.92 -2.64
N LEU A 67 -13.63 1.03 -3.11
CA LEU A 67 -13.13 0.29 -4.26
C LEU A 67 -11.70 -0.19 -3.98
N GLY A 68 -11.40 -1.43 -4.36
CA GLY A 68 -10.06 -1.99 -4.33
C GLY A 68 -9.52 -2.22 -5.73
N TRP A 69 -8.24 -1.92 -5.94
CA TRP A 69 -7.54 -2.31 -7.15
C TRP A 69 -7.37 -3.84 -7.18
N THR A 70 -7.63 -4.44 -8.33
CA THR A 70 -7.51 -5.88 -8.54
C THR A 70 -7.16 -6.21 -9.98
N THR A 71 -6.80 -7.47 -10.21
CA THR A 71 -6.49 -8.03 -11.53
C THR A 71 -7.36 -9.26 -11.77
N ASP A 72 -7.74 -9.45 -13.03
CA ASP A 72 -8.34 -10.68 -13.54
C ASP A 72 -7.81 -10.99 -14.96
N ARG A 73 -8.40 -12.00 -15.62
CA ARG A 73 -7.98 -12.40 -16.97
C ARG A 73 -8.23 -11.32 -18.05
N HIS A 74 -9.06 -10.32 -17.76
CA HIS A 74 -9.43 -9.24 -18.68
C HIS A 74 -8.61 -7.97 -18.47
N GLY A 75 -7.90 -7.85 -17.34
CA GLY A 75 -7.03 -6.72 -17.08
C GLY A 75 -7.00 -6.31 -15.61
N TYR A 76 -6.63 -5.04 -15.41
CA TYR A 76 -6.65 -4.39 -14.10
C TYR A 76 -7.94 -3.59 -13.95
N CYS A 77 -8.58 -3.65 -12.79
CA CYS A 77 -9.82 -2.93 -12.53
C CYS A 77 -9.96 -2.52 -11.06
N TYR A 78 -10.96 -1.67 -10.80
CA TYR A 78 -11.42 -1.35 -9.45
C TYR A 78 -12.73 -2.09 -9.18
N ALA A 79 -12.82 -2.77 -8.05
CA ALA A 79 -14.00 -3.55 -7.66
C ALA A 79 -14.45 -3.22 -6.23
N VAL A 80 -15.76 -3.28 -5.99
CA VAL A 80 -16.36 -3.08 -4.66
C VAL A 80 -16.06 -4.27 -3.73
N ARG A 81 -15.90 -5.47 -4.28
CA ARG A 81 -15.60 -6.69 -3.52
C ARG A 81 -14.26 -7.28 -3.94
N ALA A 82 -13.55 -7.84 -2.97
CA ALA A 82 -12.36 -8.62 -3.21
C ALA A 82 -12.72 -9.89 -4.01
N PRO A 83 -12.05 -10.20 -5.13
CA PRO A 83 -12.24 -11.47 -5.81
C PRO A 83 -11.92 -12.65 -4.87
N GLY A 84 -12.80 -13.66 -4.86
CA GLY A 84 -12.67 -14.85 -4.02
C GLY A 84 -13.34 -14.79 -2.64
N THR A 85 -14.25 -13.84 -2.42
CA THR A 85 -15.25 -13.87 -1.32
C THR A 85 -16.62 -14.26 -1.83
#